data_AF-A0A1M6C948-F1
#
_entry.id   AF-A0A1M6C948-F1
#
_cell.length_a   1.000
_cell.length_b   1.000
_cell.length_c   1.000
_cell.angle_alpha   90.00
_cell.angle_beta   90.00
_cell.angle_gamma   90.00
#
_symmetry.space_group_name_H-M   'P 1'
#
loop_
_entity.id
_entity.type
_entity.pdbx_description
1 polymer ?
#
loop_
_entity_poly.entity_id
_entity_poly.type
_entity_poly.pdbx_seq_one_letter_code
_entity_poly.pdbx_strand_id
1 'polypeptide(L)'
;MHRVTHILFRIHLGLSVLWFTLLFRLEDPPLQELVGESLFSTITITLSTPLLIFTALHDWGLSHPTNPLREALTFTICTPLNSLVAAWLLSLVYRHFIKPDPLPETPDTTLIPTSPNPVHPNKLKAPAAEQDHFPPRPQPSPAPFTTEHVYMLALLGKAGAEKAMIQWAVARLEEGCEGESTILLAGADHEDEDTIGYLFHKALQESSFTPPLDDEEAAWLEQQICREMLAGHLTPQLGLDYLLRACTQCGYSDILHKWEKLYDAIDMLRSEGQNYDSHAGMTLATIDDHILQQARQVLDESQQP
;
A
#
# COMPACT_ATOMS: atom_id res chain seq x y z
N MET A 1 17.31 37.56 -24.56
CA MET A 1 16.28 36.69 -23.94
C MET A 1 15.12 36.35 -24.89
N HIS A 2 14.51 37.31 -25.59
CA HIS A 2 13.34 37.09 -26.47
C HIS A 2 13.44 35.96 -27.53
N ARG A 3 14.63 35.68 -28.07
CA ARG A 3 14.83 34.60 -29.05
C ARG A 3 14.81 33.21 -28.41
N VAL A 4 15.24 33.09 -27.16
CA VAL A 4 15.34 31.80 -26.45
C VAL A 4 13.95 31.34 -26.02
N THR A 5 13.12 32.23 -25.48
CA THR A 5 11.72 31.93 -25.13
C THR A 5 10.89 31.53 -26.35
N HIS A 6 11.12 32.15 -27.50
CA HIS A 6 10.42 31.79 -28.74
C HIS A 6 10.86 30.41 -29.30
N ILE A 7 12.14 30.04 -29.13
CA ILE A 7 12.63 28.71 -29.51
C ILE A 7 12.05 27.65 -28.58
N LEU A 8 12.07 27.88 -27.26
CA LEU A 8 11.51 26.95 -26.28
C LEU A 8 10.00 26.75 -26.49
N PHE A 9 9.25 27.81 -26.80
CA PHE A 9 7.83 27.70 -27.14
C PHE A 9 7.58 26.84 -28.38
N ARG A 10 8.39 27.00 -29.44
CA ARG A 10 8.27 26.18 -30.67
C ARG A 10 8.63 24.72 -30.43
N ILE A 11 9.63 24.45 -29.59
CA ILE A 11 10.00 23.09 -29.19
C ILE A 11 8.86 22.46 -28.39
N HIS A 12 8.30 23.19 -27.42
CA HIS A 12 7.20 22.70 -26.60
C HIS A 12 5.95 22.42 -27.44
N LEU A 13 5.60 23.33 -28.37
CA LEU A 13 4.49 23.13 -29.30
C LEU A 13 4.74 21.93 -30.23
N GLY A 14 5.97 21.77 -30.74
CA GLY A 14 6.35 20.63 -31.56
C GLY A 14 6.26 19.30 -30.81
N LEU A 15 6.69 19.26 -29.54
CA LEU A 15 6.57 18.08 -28.68
C LEU A 15 5.13 17.78 -28.32
N SER A 16 4.31 18.80 -28.03
CA SER A 16 2.88 18.62 -27.75
C SER A 16 2.11 18.10 -28.97
N VAL A 17 2.41 18.60 -30.18
CA VAL A 17 1.81 18.09 -31.43
C VAL A 17 2.30 16.68 -31.74
N LEU A 18 3.59 16.39 -31.57
CA LEU A 18 4.13 15.04 -31.76
C LEU A 18 3.50 14.05 -30.78
N TRP A 19 3.33 14.45 -29.51
CA TRP A 19 2.66 13.67 -28.49
C TRP A 19 1.17 13.46 -28.80
N PHE A 20 0.44 14.49 -29.22
CA PHE A 20 -0.94 14.35 -29.66
C PHE A 20 -1.07 13.43 -30.89
N THR A 21 -0.11 13.51 -31.82
CA THR A 21 -0.09 12.64 -33.00
C THR A 21 0.24 11.20 -32.62
N LEU A 22 1.11 10.99 -31.62
CA LEU A 22 1.36 9.68 -31.03
C LEU A 22 0.12 9.16 -30.30
N LEU A 23 -0.57 9.98 -29.50
CA LEU A 23 -1.84 9.66 -28.86
C LEU A 23 -2.92 9.21 -29.85
N PHE A 24 -3.08 9.94 -30.96
CA PHE A 24 -4.01 9.56 -32.03
C PHE A 24 -3.57 8.35 -32.85
N ARG A 25 -2.27 8.03 -32.87
CA ARG A 25 -1.76 6.75 -33.42
C ARG A 25 -1.79 5.60 -32.41
N LEU A 26 -1.99 5.89 -31.12
CA LEU A 26 -2.11 4.92 -30.03
C LEU A 26 -3.56 4.43 -29.83
N GLU A 27 -4.47 4.73 -30.77
CA GLU A 27 -5.75 4.00 -30.93
C GLU A 27 -5.56 2.54 -31.37
N ASP A 28 -4.32 2.05 -31.48
CA ASP A 28 -4.04 0.63 -31.53
C ASP A 28 -4.27 0.00 -30.12
N PRO A 29 -5.22 -0.95 -29.98
CA PRO A 29 -5.63 -1.53 -28.70
C PRO A 29 -4.51 -2.12 -27.82
N PRO A 30 -3.40 -2.72 -28.32
CA PRO A 30 -2.42 -3.35 -27.44
C PRO A 30 -1.61 -2.37 -26.57
N LEU A 31 -1.61 -1.07 -26.87
CA LEU A 31 -0.88 -0.06 -26.08
C LEU A 31 -1.73 0.59 -24.99
N GLN A 32 -3.06 0.61 -25.13
CA GLN A 32 -3.97 1.06 -24.06
C GLN A 32 -4.00 0.07 -22.89
N GLU A 33 -3.96 -1.24 -23.19
CA GLU A 33 -3.81 -2.30 -22.17
C GLU A 33 -2.51 -2.18 -21.37
N LEU A 34 -1.42 -1.73 -22.01
CA LEU A 34 -0.11 -1.61 -21.37
C LEU A 34 0.01 -0.39 -20.45
N VAL A 35 -0.70 0.70 -20.74
CA VAL A 35 -0.61 1.96 -19.99
C VAL A 35 -1.70 2.07 -18.92
N GLY A 36 -2.82 1.34 -19.06
CA GLY A 36 -3.93 1.38 -18.11
C GLY A 36 -4.75 2.67 -18.20
N GLU A 37 -6.09 2.56 -18.13
CA GLU A 37 -7.01 3.69 -18.36
C GLU A 37 -6.80 4.85 -17.37
N SER A 38 -6.48 4.54 -16.11
CA SER A 38 -6.21 5.53 -15.05
C SER A 38 -4.95 6.37 -15.33
N LEU A 39 -3.90 5.73 -15.85
CA LEU A 39 -2.62 6.37 -16.13
C LEU A 39 -2.71 7.22 -17.40
N PHE A 40 -3.45 6.75 -18.40
CA PHE A 40 -3.76 7.49 -19.61
C PHE A 40 -4.55 8.78 -19.31
N SER A 41 -5.56 8.69 -18.45
CA SER A 41 -6.34 9.84 -17.97
C SER A 41 -5.46 10.84 -17.22
N THR A 42 -4.64 10.36 -16.30
CA THR A 42 -3.72 11.21 -15.52
C THR A 42 -2.72 11.95 -16.42
N ILE A 43 -2.13 11.27 -17.40
CA ILE A 43 -1.20 11.89 -18.36
C ILE A 43 -1.92 12.93 -19.23
N THR A 44 -3.13 12.62 -19.69
CA THR A 44 -3.91 13.52 -20.53
C THR A 44 -4.30 14.79 -19.77
N ILE A 45 -4.75 14.66 -18.52
CA ILE A 45 -5.07 15.81 -17.64
C ILE A 45 -3.80 16.62 -17.36
N THR A 46 -2.70 15.96 -17.02
CA THR A 46 -1.42 16.62 -16.68
C THR A 46 -0.85 17.40 -17.84
N LEU A 47 -1.01 16.93 -19.08
CA LEU A 47 -0.48 17.60 -20.29
C LEU A 47 -1.46 18.61 -20.91
N SER A 48 -2.77 18.43 -20.73
CA SER A 48 -3.79 19.35 -21.27
C SER A 48 -4.02 20.57 -20.38
N THR A 49 -3.86 20.43 -19.06
CA THR A 49 -4.07 21.52 -18.09
C THR A 49 -3.13 22.71 -18.31
N PRO A 50 -1.82 22.54 -18.57
CA PRO A 50 -0.92 23.67 -18.89
C PRO A 50 -1.32 24.37 -20.19
N LEU A 51 -1.81 23.63 -21.19
CA LEU A 51 -2.24 24.19 -22.46
C LEU A 51 -3.51 25.04 -22.29
N LEU A 52 -4.48 24.55 -21.50
CA LEU A 52 -5.70 25.27 -21.13
C LEU A 52 -5.43 26.52 -20.29
N ILE A 53 -4.49 26.44 -19.34
CA ILE A 53 -4.05 27.60 -18.56
C ILE A 53 -3.36 28.61 -19.50
N PHE A 54 -2.56 28.15 -20.44
CA PHE A 54 -1.87 29.04 -21.38
C PHE A 54 -2.83 29.74 -22.35
N THR A 55 -3.86 29.05 -22.85
CA THR A 55 -4.92 29.67 -23.67
C THR A 55 -5.76 30.64 -22.86
N ALA A 56 -6.13 30.30 -21.62
CA ALA A 56 -6.86 31.22 -20.74
C ALA A 56 -6.06 32.48 -20.41
N LEU A 57 -4.76 32.35 -20.15
CA LEU A 57 -3.86 33.50 -19.92
C LEU A 57 -3.68 34.35 -21.19
N HIS A 58 -3.68 33.72 -22.37
CA HIS A 58 -3.64 34.43 -23.65
C HIS A 58 -4.91 35.25 -23.87
N ASP A 59 -6.09 34.66 -23.61
CA ASP A 59 -7.39 35.31 -23.78
C ASP A 59 -7.64 36.44 -22.77
N TRP A 60 -6.99 36.39 -21.60
CA TRP A 60 -6.99 37.46 -20.60
C TRP A 60 -6.05 38.64 -20.94
N GLY A 61 -5.47 38.68 -22.14
CA GLY A 61 -4.64 39.80 -22.60
C GLY A 61 -3.27 39.87 -21.92
N LEU A 62 -2.87 38.82 -21.20
CA LEU A 62 -1.52 38.68 -20.61
C LEU A 62 -0.47 38.22 -21.65
N SER A 63 -0.83 38.25 -22.93
CA SER A 63 0.02 37.84 -24.05
C SER A 63 1.23 38.76 -24.28
N HIS A 64 1.26 39.94 -23.64
CA HIS A 64 2.40 40.84 -23.71
C HIS A 64 3.66 40.19 -23.11
N PRO A 65 4.76 40.09 -23.88
CA PRO A 65 5.93 39.30 -23.51
C PRO A 65 6.75 39.89 -22.35
N THR A 66 6.41 41.08 -21.88
CA THR A 66 7.07 41.76 -20.76
C THR A 66 6.25 41.70 -19.48
N ASN A 67 5.20 40.87 -19.42
CA ASN A 67 4.39 40.76 -18.21
C ASN A 67 5.08 39.83 -17.18
N PRO A 68 5.57 40.36 -16.05
CA PRO A 68 6.31 39.58 -15.05
C PRO A 68 5.44 38.48 -14.43
N LEU A 69 4.12 38.64 -14.43
CA LEU A 69 3.16 37.64 -13.94
C LEU A 69 3.11 36.41 -14.86
N ARG A 70 3.29 36.59 -16.17
CA ARG A 70 3.37 35.49 -17.13
C ARG A 70 4.68 34.71 -16.97
N GLU A 71 5.80 35.38 -16.77
CA GLU A 71 7.09 34.71 -16.53
C GLU A 71 7.08 33.92 -15.22
N ALA A 72 6.53 34.51 -14.15
CA ALA A 72 6.36 33.82 -12.87
C ALA A 72 5.45 32.59 -13.01
N LEU A 73 4.28 32.72 -13.64
CA LEU A 73 3.34 31.59 -13.82
C LEU A 73 3.92 30.49 -14.73
N THR A 74 4.60 30.86 -15.81
CA THR A 74 5.24 29.89 -16.72
C THR A 74 6.35 29.14 -15.99
N PHE A 75 7.15 29.82 -15.18
CA PHE A 75 8.22 29.19 -14.39
C PHE A 75 7.66 28.31 -13.26
N THR A 76 6.64 28.78 -12.54
CA THR A 76 6.05 28.02 -11.43
C THR A 76 5.28 26.78 -11.90
N ILE A 77 4.62 26.84 -13.06
CA ILE A 77 3.81 25.72 -13.57
C ILE A 77 4.65 24.75 -14.40
N CYS A 78 5.52 25.23 -15.29
CA CYS A 78 6.24 24.35 -16.21
C CYS A 78 7.44 23.65 -15.58
N THR A 79 8.09 24.22 -14.57
CA THR A 79 9.32 23.63 -13.99
C THR A 79 9.05 22.37 -13.18
N PRO A 80 8.06 22.33 -12.26
CA PRO A 80 7.75 21.10 -11.51
C PRO A 80 7.19 19.99 -12.41
N LEU A 81 6.38 20.37 -13.40
CA LEU A 81 5.76 19.43 -14.34
C LEU A 81 6.82 18.73 -15.21
N ASN A 82 7.80 19.48 -15.70
CA ASN A 82 8.91 18.92 -16.48
C ASN A 82 9.82 18.02 -15.62
N SER A 83 10.02 18.35 -14.35
CA SER A 83 10.77 17.50 -13.42
C SER A 83 10.04 16.19 -13.10
N LEU A 84 8.72 16.23 -12.91
CA LEU A 84 7.89 15.03 -12.68
C LEU A 84 7.87 14.11 -13.90
N VAL A 85 7.66 14.67 -15.10
CA VAL A 85 7.67 13.90 -16.34
C VAL A 85 9.06 13.30 -16.61
N ALA A 86 10.14 14.06 -16.35
CA ALA A 86 11.50 13.56 -16.51
C ALA A 86 11.85 12.44 -15.51
N ALA A 87 11.47 12.59 -14.23
CA ALA A 87 11.66 11.55 -13.22
C ALA A 87 10.89 10.28 -13.54
N TRP A 88 9.67 10.42 -14.05
CA TRP A 88 8.83 9.30 -14.49
C TRP A 88 9.43 8.56 -15.70
N LEU A 89 9.87 9.30 -16.73
CA LEU A 89 10.56 8.71 -17.88
C LEU A 89 11.86 7.99 -17.46
N LEU A 90 12.61 8.54 -16.50
CA LEU A 90 13.81 7.90 -15.97
C LEU A 90 13.48 6.58 -15.26
N SER A 91 12.39 6.55 -14.49
CA SER A 91 11.90 5.34 -13.80
C SER A 91 11.48 4.25 -14.76
N LEU A 92 10.78 4.61 -15.85
CA LEU A 92 10.41 3.69 -16.92
C LEU A 92 11.63 3.10 -17.64
N VAL A 93 12.62 3.94 -17.97
CA VAL A 93 13.87 3.48 -18.59
C VAL A 93 14.63 2.54 -17.65
N TYR A 94 14.70 2.86 -16.36
CA TYR A 94 15.36 2.02 -15.36
C TYR A 94 14.71 0.64 -15.26
N ARG A 95 13.37 0.58 -15.16
CA ARG A 95 12.61 -0.68 -15.03
C ARG A 95 12.70 -1.57 -16.27
N HIS A 96 12.76 -0.99 -17.47
CA HIS A 96 12.73 -1.78 -18.72
C HIS A 96 14.10 -2.10 -19.30
N PHE A 97 15.12 -1.29 -19.05
CA PHE A 97 16.44 -1.47 -19.67
C PHE A 97 17.55 -1.87 -18.71
N ILE A 98 17.33 -1.74 -17.40
CA ILE A 98 18.30 -2.13 -16.36
C ILE A 98 17.69 -3.27 -15.55
N LYS A 99 17.51 -4.43 -16.18
CA LYS A 99 17.33 -5.68 -15.46
C LYS A 99 18.74 -6.13 -15.02
N PRO A 100 19.04 -6.30 -13.72
CA PRO A 100 20.28 -6.94 -13.33
C PRO A 100 20.27 -8.37 -13.87
N ASP A 101 21.37 -8.77 -14.54
CA ASP A 101 21.53 -10.14 -15.01
C ASP A 101 21.32 -11.12 -13.84
N PRO A 102 20.60 -12.24 -14.05
CA PRO A 102 20.46 -13.26 -13.03
C PRO A 102 21.86 -13.81 -12.69
N LEU A 103 22.16 -13.85 -11.39
CA LEU A 103 23.38 -14.46 -10.86
C LEU A 103 23.51 -15.90 -11.38
N PRO A 104 24.71 -16.32 -11.81
CA PRO A 104 24.92 -17.67 -12.33
C PRO A 104 24.65 -18.71 -11.24
N GLU A 105 23.84 -19.71 -11.60
CA GLU A 105 23.52 -20.86 -10.77
C GLU A 105 24.81 -21.55 -10.29
N THR A 106 24.93 -21.73 -8.96
CA THR A 106 26.01 -22.49 -8.33
C THR A 106 25.92 -23.97 -8.73
N PRO A 107 27.03 -24.61 -9.14
CA PRO A 107 27.01 -26.00 -9.57
C PRO A 107 26.87 -26.97 -8.39
N ASP A 108 26.00 -27.96 -8.61
CA ASP A 108 25.83 -29.16 -7.82
C ASP A 108 27.16 -29.80 -7.41
N THR A 109 27.35 -30.00 -6.10
CA THR A 109 28.41 -30.86 -5.58
C THR A 109 27.79 -31.98 -4.75
N THR A 110 27.52 -33.09 -5.42
CA THR A 110 27.25 -34.39 -4.81
C THR A 110 28.58 -35.11 -4.59
N LEU A 111 29.02 -35.31 -3.34
CA LEU A 111 29.89 -36.44 -2.97
C LEU A 111 29.68 -36.81 -1.48
N ILE A 112 29.10 -37.99 -1.27
CA ILE A 112 29.20 -38.82 -0.05
C ILE A 112 30.55 -39.58 -0.15
N PRO A 113 31.31 -39.82 0.95
CA PRO A 113 31.19 -41.15 1.59
C PRO A 113 31.49 -41.24 3.10
N THR A 114 30.74 -42.14 3.75
CA THR A 114 31.13 -43.08 4.83
C THR A 114 31.57 -42.59 6.23
N SER A 115 30.68 -42.90 7.18
CA SER A 115 30.92 -43.32 8.59
C SER A 115 31.96 -44.46 8.70
N PRO A 116 32.76 -44.59 9.79
CA PRO A 116 32.27 -45.26 11.02
C PRO A 116 32.90 -44.80 12.36
N ASN A 117 32.08 -44.63 13.40
CA ASN A 117 32.09 -45.43 14.65
C ASN A 117 31.45 -44.70 15.85
N PRO A 118 30.71 -45.42 16.71
CA PRO A 118 30.12 -44.87 17.92
C PRO A 118 31.14 -44.83 19.07
N VAL A 119 31.37 -43.65 19.62
CA VAL A 119 32.09 -43.49 20.89
C VAL A 119 31.09 -43.69 22.03
N HIS A 120 31.40 -44.66 22.90
CA HIS A 120 30.68 -44.95 24.13
C HIS A 120 30.53 -43.71 25.03
N PRO A 121 29.40 -43.55 25.74
CA PRO A 121 29.20 -42.45 26.66
C PRO A 121 30.04 -42.65 27.92
N ASN A 122 30.96 -41.72 28.17
CA ASN A 122 31.56 -41.56 29.49
C ASN A 122 30.46 -41.14 30.46
N LYS A 123 30.23 -41.98 31.48
CA LYS A 123 29.41 -41.69 32.66
C LYS A 123 30.05 -40.53 33.43
N LEU A 124 29.75 -39.30 33.04
CA LEU A 124 29.87 -38.14 33.92
C LEU A 124 28.73 -38.22 34.93
N LYS A 125 29.12 -38.49 36.16
CA LYS A 125 28.26 -38.49 37.35
C LYS A 125 27.72 -37.06 37.51
N ALA A 126 26.43 -36.87 37.23
CA ALA A 126 25.75 -35.61 37.46
C ALA A 126 25.91 -35.22 38.95
N PRO A 127 26.37 -33.99 39.27
CA PRO A 127 26.22 -33.46 40.61
C PRO A 127 24.73 -33.36 40.92
N ALA A 128 24.39 -33.61 42.18
CA ALA A 128 23.03 -33.63 42.69
C ALA A 128 22.28 -32.36 42.26
N ALA A 129 21.06 -32.56 41.77
CA ALA A 129 20.13 -31.51 41.41
C ALA A 129 19.91 -30.56 42.59
N GLU A 130 20.56 -29.40 42.55
CA GLU A 130 20.03 -28.20 43.15
C GLU A 130 18.74 -27.89 42.37
N GLN A 131 17.61 -28.15 43.01
CA GLN A 131 16.31 -27.71 42.54
C GLN A 131 16.29 -26.18 42.65
N ASP A 132 16.86 -25.51 41.66
CA ASP A 132 16.61 -24.09 41.44
C ASP A 132 15.09 -23.93 41.32
N HIS A 133 14.51 -23.33 42.35
CA HIS A 133 13.18 -22.74 42.33
C HIS A 133 13.19 -21.61 41.31
N PHE A 134 13.15 -21.96 40.02
CA PHE A 134 12.77 -21.01 39.01
C PHE A 134 11.32 -20.63 39.30
N PRO A 135 11.02 -19.33 39.50
CA PRO A 135 9.65 -18.90 39.63
C PRO A 135 8.87 -19.40 38.40
N PRO A 136 7.60 -19.82 38.57
CA PRO A 136 6.78 -20.21 37.44
C PRO A 136 6.85 -19.11 36.39
N ARG A 137 7.19 -19.46 35.15
CA ARG A 137 7.20 -18.49 34.04
C ARG A 137 5.89 -17.71 34.10
N PRO A 138 5.93 -16.36 34.03
CA PRO A 138 4.72 -15.57 33.89
C PRO A 138 3.86 -16.20 32.80
N GLN A 139 2.59 -16.47 33.10
CA GLN A 139 1.68 -16.89 32.05
C GLN A 139 1.64 -15.76 31.00
N PRO A 140 1.84 -16.08 29.71
CA PRO A 140 1.83 -15.05 28.68
C PRO A 140 0.49 -14.34 28.71
N SER A 141 0.53 -13.01 28.82
CA SER A 141 -0.65 -12.20 28.57
C SER A 141 -1.07 -12.44 27.13
N PRO A 142 -2.37 -12.62 26.81
CA PRO A 142 -2.79 -12.78 25.42
C PRO A 142 -2.23 -11.61 24.60
N ALA A 143 -1.56 -11.93 23.50
CA ALA A 143 -0.99 -10.95 22.60
C ALA A 143 -2.06 -9.90 22.25
N PRO A 144 -1.76 -8.60 22.37
CA PRO A 144 -2.77 -7.55 22.17
C PRO A 144 -3.29 -7.51 20.72
N PHE A 145 -2.58 -8.13 19.77
CA PHE A 145 -2.94 -8.14 18.36
C PHE A 145 -2.65 -9.50 17.71
N THR A 146 -3.55 -9.97 16.86
CA THR A 146 -3.31 -11.15 16.00
C THR A 146 -2.37 -10.78 14.85
N THR A 147 -1.71 -11.78 14.27
CA THR A 147 -0.82 -11.58 13.11
C THR A 147 -1.56 -10.94 11.94
N GLU A 148 -2.80 -11.37 11.69
CA GLU A 148 -3.68 -10.86 10.65
C GLU A 148 -4.03 -9.39 10.88
N HIS A 149 -4.31 -9.00 12.14
CA HIS A 149 -4.62 -7.61 12.48
C HIS A 149 -3.41 -6.69 12.21
N VAL A 150 -2.21 -7.12 12.60
CA VAL A 150 -0.98 -6.33 12.42
C VAL A 150 -0.62 -6.22 10.94
N TYR A 151 -0.76 -7.32 10.19
CA TYR A 151 -0.55 -7.33 8.75
C TYR A 151 -1.56 -6.43 8.02
N MET A 152 -2.84 -6.45 8.40
CA MET A 152 -3.84 -5.49 7.91
C MET A 152 -3.41 -4.03 8.17
N LEU A 153 -2.95 -3.71 9.38
CA LEU A 153 -2.47 -2.36 9.70
C LEU A 153 -1.24 -1.95 8.88
N ALA A 154 -0.35 -2.90 8.59
CA ALA A 154 0.82 -2.71 7.74
C ALA A 154 0.41 -2.34 6.31
N LEU A 155 -0.52 -3.10 5.71
CA LEU A 155 -1.01 -2.85 4.35
C LEU A 155 -1.67 -1.48 4.21
N LEU A 156 -2.39 -1.04 5.25
CA LEU A 156 -3.07 0.26 5.26
C LEU A 156 -2.13 1.46 5.48
N GLY A 157 -0.82 1.25 5.67
CA GLY A 157 0.16 2.33 5.89
C GLY A 157 -0.21 3.25 7.05
N LYS A 158 -0.80 2.70 8.12
CA LYS A 158 -1.39 3.52 9.18
C LYS A 158 -0.31 4.08 10.10
N ALA A 159 -0.45 5.36 10.46
CA ALA A 159 0.31 5.94 11.58
C ALA A 159 0.17 5.08 12.85
N GLY A 160 1.31 4.57 13.34
CA GLY A 160 1.38 3.65 14.48
C GLY A 160 1.34 2.16 14.14
N ALA A 161 1.30 1.78 12.86
CA ALA A 161 1.47 0.39 12.43
C ALA A 161 2.82 -0.18 12.89
N GLU A 162 3.89 0.62 12.82
CA GLU A 162 5.21 0.30 13.36
C GLU A 162 5.15 -0.19 14.81
N LYS A 163 4.47 0.59 15.67
CA LYS A 163 4.31 0.24 17.08
C LYS A 163 3.54 -1.07 17.25
N ALA A 164 2.52 -1.31 16.44
CA ALA A 164 1.76 -2.57 16.46
C ALA A 164 2.64 -3.75 16.02
N MET A 165 3.50 -3.59 15.00
CA MET A 165 4.46 -4.59 14.55
C MET A 165 5.48 -4.94 15.64
N ILE A 166 6.05 -3.92 16.30
CA ILE A 166 6.99 -4.10 17.41
C ILE A 166 6.30 -4.80 18.59
N GLN A 167 5.09 -4.36 18.97
CA GLN A 167 4.34 -4.97 20.08
C GLN A 167 3.92 -6.41 19.78
N TRP A 168 3.57 -6.70 18.53
CA TRP A 168 3.33 -8.06 18.07
C TRP A 168 4.59 -8.91 18.20
N ALA A 169 5.75 -8.41 17.77
CA ALA A 169 7.01 -9.14 17.88
C ALA A 169 7.36 -9.43 19.35
N VAL A 170 7.20 -8.45 20.25
CA VAL A 170 7.38 -8.64 21.69
C VAL A 170 6.46 -9.75 22.22
N ALA A 171 5.18 -9.74 21.86
CA ALA A 171 4.25 -10.78 22.28
C ALA A 171 4.63 -12.17 21.74
N ARG A 172 5.11 -12.26 20.50
CA ARG A 172 5.60 -13.53 19.91
C ARG A 172 6.83 -14.06 20.66
N LEU A 173 7.74 -13.19 21.10
CA LEU A 173 8.86 -13.60 21.95
C LEU A 173 8.38 -14.13 23.31
N GLU A 174 7.39 -13.49 23.93
CA GLU A 174 6.80 -13.94 25.20
C GLU A 174 6.13 -15.32 25.08
N GLU A 175 5.59 -15.62 23.89
CA GLU A 175 5.03 -16.94 23.53
C GLU A 175 6.10 -17.99 23.18
N GLY A 176 7.38 -17.62 23.17
CA GLY A 176 8.51 -18.52 22.91
C GLY A 176 8.90 -18.66 21.45
N CYS A 177 8.52 -17.71 20.59
CA CYS A 177 9.07 -17.65 19.22
C CYS A 177 10.49 -17.11 19.26
N GLU A 178 11.45 -17.83 18.70
CA GLU A 178 12.88 -17.47 18.72
C GLU A 178 13.41 -17.11 17.32
N GLY A 179 12.54 -16.62 16.44
CA GLY A 179 12.93 -16.17 15.10
C GLY A 179 13.85 -14.93 15.16
N GLU A 180 14.94 -14.93 14.39
CA GLU A 180 15.93 -13.85 14.40
C GLU A 180 15.28 -12.50 14.07
N SER A 181 14.45 -12.47 13.03
CA SER A 181 13.77 -11.24 12.59
C SER A 181 12.71 -10.80 13.60
N THR A 182 12.06 -11.75 14.28
CA THR A 182 11.14 -11.45 15.40
C THR A 182 11.87 -10.78 16.56
N ILE A 183 13.06 -11.27 16.92
CA ILE A 183 13.90 -10.68 17.97
C ILE A 183 14.35 -9.27 17.59
N LEU A 184 14.83 -9.09 16.37
CA LEU A 184 15.28 -7.78 15.87
C LEU A 184 14.12 -6.78 15.85
N LEU A 185 12.95 -7.18 15.37
CA LEU A 185 11.76 -6.33 15.31
C LEU A 185 11.30 -5.89 16.72
N ALA A 186 11.35 -6.77 17.72
CA ALA A 186 10.95 -6.44 19.08
C ALA A 186 11.83 -5.32 19.71
N GLY A 187 13.07 -5.13 19.21
CA GLY A 187 14.00 -4.09 19.64
C GLY A 187 14.13 -2.90 18.68
N ALA A 188 13.23 -2.77 17.70
CA ALA A 188 13.34 -1.78 16.62
C ALA A 188 12.66 -0.43 16.94
N ASP A 189 12.57 -0.03 18.21
CA ASP A 189 11.86 1.19 18.64
C ASP A 189 12.53 2.52 18.23
N HIS A 190 13.72 2.44 17.66
CA HIS A 190 14.49 3.58 17.15
C HIS A 190 14.81 3.48 15.64
N GLU A 191 14.33 2.43 14.98
CA GLU A 191 14.54 2.21 13.55
C GLU A 191 13.54 3.02 12.71
N ASP A 192 13.84 3.20 11.43
CA ASP A 192 12.92 3.83 10.48
C ASP A 192 11.81 2.87 10.00
N GLU A 193 10.75 3.45 9.42
CA GLU A 193 9.57 2.73 8.92
C GLU A 193 9.93 1.62 7.93
N ASP A 194 10.86 1.88 7.02
CA ASP A 194 11.30 0.92 5.99
C ASP A 194 11.97 -0.30 6.63
N THR A 195 12.83 -0.05 7.62
CA THR A 195 13.53 -1.09 8.38
C THR A 195 12.56 -1.92 9.21
N ILE A 196 11.60 -1.28 9.89
CA ILE A 196 10.55 -1.96 10.66
C ILE A 196 9.69 -2.83 9.74
N GLY A 197 9.26 -2.30 8.60
CA GLY A 197 8.47 -3.03 7.60
C GLY A 197 9.24 -4.24 7.03
N TYR A 198 10.52 -4.07 6.73
CA TYR A 198 11.40 -5.15 6.27
C TYR A 198 11.53 -6.27 7.31
N LEU A 199 11.82 -5.91 8.57
CA LEU A 199 11.94 -6.86 9.67
C LEU A 199 10.61 -7.58 9.93
N PHE A 200 9.49 -6.87 9.84
CA PHE A 200 8.16 -7.46 9.97
C PHE A 200 7.86 -8.48 8.88
N HIS A 201 8.14 -8.16 7.61
CA HIS A 201 7.93 -9.11 6.52
C HIS A 201 8.77 -10.40 6.71
N LYS A 202 10.02 -10.28 7.16
CA LYS A 202 10.83 -11.45 7.50
C LYS A 202 10.30 -12.24 8.70
N ALA A 203 9.87 -11.54 9.74
CA ALA A 203 9.27 -12.19 10.91
C ALA A 203 7.99 -12.95 10.56
N LEU A 204 7.19 -12.46 9.62
CA LEU A 204 6.03 -13.18 9.09
C LEU A 204 6.44 -14.49 8.42
N GLN A 205 7.49 -14.47 7.59
CA GLN A 205 8.03 -15.68 6.95
C GLN A 205 8.52 -16.71 7.98
N GLU A 206 9.21 -16.26 9.04
CA GLU A 206 9.64 -17.11 10.15
C GLU A 206 8.45 -17.72 10.91
N SER A 207 7.36 -16.98 11.04
CA SER A 207 6.15 -17.41 11.75
C SER A 207 5.27 -18.41 10.96
N SER A 208 5.68 -18.80 9.74
CA SER A 208 4.87 -19.59 8.81
C SER A 208 3.54 -18.92 8.43
N PHE A 209 3.41 -17.61 8.65
CA PHE A 209 2.29 -16.84 8.12
C PHE A 209 2.45 -16.74 6.61
N THR A 210 1.41 -17.17 5.88
CA THR A 210 1.38 -17.05 4.43
C THR A 210 0.51 -15.83 4.12
N PRO A 211 1.09 -14.71 3.66
CA PRO A 211 0.29 -13.58 3.22
C PRO A 211 -0.61 -14.00 2.05
N PRO A 212 -1.77 -13.34 1.87
CA PRO A 212 -2.60 -13.57 0.69
C PRO A 212 -1.79 -13.28 -0.59
N LEU A 213 -2.18 -13.94 -1.68
CA LEU A 213 -1.62 -13.65 -3.00
C LEU A 213 -2.06 -12.25 -3.44
N ASP A 214 -1.27 -11.58 -4.28
CA ASP A 214 -1.53 -10.20 -4.74
C ASP A 214 -2.96 -10.02 -5.32
N ASP A 215 -3.49 -11.04 -6.01
CA ASP A 215 -4.82 -11.06 -6.61
C ASP A 215 -5.96 -11.33 -5.60
N GLU A 216 -5.64 -11.88 -4.43
CA GLU A 216 -6.57 -12.18 -3.34
C GLU A 216 -6.47 -11.17 -2.18
N GLU A 217 -5.42 -10.34 -2.15
CA GLU A 217 -5.10 -9.44 -1.04
C GLU A 217 -6.24 -8.47 -0.72
N ALA A 218 -6.89 -7.91 -1.74
CA ALA A 218 -8.03 -7.02 -1.58
C ALA A 218 -9.21 -7.70 -0.88
N ALA A 219 -9.57 -8.91 -1.31
CA ALA A 219 -10.67 -9.68 -0.73
C ALA A 219 -10.33 -10.16 0.68
N TRP A 220 -9.09 -10.58 0.91
CA TRP A 220 -8.59 -10.93 2.23
C TRP A 220 -8.67 -9.74 3.19
N LEU A 221 -8.20 -8.56 2.76
CA LEU A 221 -8.20 -7.33 3.55
C LEU A 221 -9.63 -6.90 3.89
N GLU A 222 -10.53 -6.96 2.91
CA GLU A 222 -11.96 -6.69 3.11
C GLU A 222 -12.56 -7.57 4.20
N GLN A 223 -12.36 -8.89 4.08
CA GLN A 223 -12.86 -9.87 5.04
C GLN A 223 -12.26 -9.65 6.42
N GLN A 224 -10.95 -9.35 6.50
CA GLN A 224 -10.29 -9.16 7.78
C GLN A 224 -10.81 -7.92 8.50
N ILE A 225 -10.98 -6.80 7.81
CA ILE A 225 -11.59 -5.59 8.40
C ILE A 225 -13.02 -5.90 8.86
N CYS A 226 -13.80 -6.65 8.07
CA CYS A 226 -15.16 -7.05 8.45
C CYS A 226 -15.18 -7.94 9.71
N ARG A 227 -14.25 -8.88 9.85
CA ARG A 227 -14.12 -9.72 11.06
C ARG A 227 -13.78 -8.88 12.29
N GLU A 228 -12.84 -7.94 12.18
CA GLU A 228 -12.44 -7.06 13.28
C GLU A 228 -13.60 -6.14 13.73
N MET A 229 -14.42 -5.66 12.79
CA MET A 229 -15.64 -4.91 13.10
C MET A 229 -16.66 -5.77 13.87
N LEU A 230 -16.92 -6.98 13.40
CA LEU A 230 -17.92 -7.87 14.02
C LEU A 230 -17.45 -8.45 15.36
N ALA A 231 -16.14 -8.59 15.56
CA ALA A 231 -15.54 -8.95 16.85
C ALA A 231 -15.57 -7.79 17.86
N GLY A 232 -15.87 -6.57 17.42
CA GLY A 232 -15.88 -5.37 18.27
C GLY A 232 -14.48 -4.82 18.58
N HIS A 233 -13.44 -5.34 17.93
CA HIS A 233 -12.08 -4.78 18.01
C HIS A 233 -11.96 -3.46 17.22
N LEU A 234 -12.84 -3.29 16.22
CA LEU A 234 -12.91 -2.11 15.38
C LEU A 234 -14.32 -1.52 15.41
N THR A 235 -14.45 -0.21 15.65
CA THR A 235 -15.75 0.46 15.52
C THR A 235 -16.20 0.46 14.05
N PRO A 236 -17.50 0.37 13.75
CA PRO A 236 -18.00 0.28 12.37
C PRO A 236 -17.48 1.40 11.46
N GLN A 237 -17.48 2.64 11.94
CA GLN A 237 -17.04 3.80 11.16
C GLN A 237 -15.54 3.76 10.87
N LEU A 238 -14.73 3.36 11.86
CA LEU A 238 -13.29 3.21 11.67
C LEU A 238 -12.96 2.07 10.69
N GLY A 239 -13.75 1.00 10.69
CA GLY A 239 -13.62 -0.07 9.70
C GLY A 239 -14.01 0.37 8.30
N LEU A 240 -15.09 1.13 8.16
CA LEU A 240 -15.46 1.77 6.90
C LEU A 240 -14.34 2.69 6.38
N ASP A 241 -13.75 3.51 7.26
CA ASP A 241 -12.62 4.38 6.91
C ASP A 241 -11.39 3.58 6.43
N TYR A 242 -11.12 2.42 7.04
CA TYR A 242 -10.03 1.54 6.58
C TYR A 242 -10.31 0.93 5.20
N LEU A 243 -11.54 0.50 4.96
CA LEU A 243 -11.96 -0.03 3.66
C LEU A 243 -11.88 1.06 2.57
N LEU A 244 -12.21 2.30 2.90
CA LEU A 244 -12.07 3.44 1.99
C LEU A 244 -10.60 3.76 1.70
N ARG A 245 -9.72 3.68 2.70
CA ARG A 245 -8.27 3.84 2.50
C ARG A 245 -7.71 2.74 1.61
N ALA A 246 -8.09 1.49 1.84
CA ALA A 246 -7.69 0.38 0.98
C ALA A 246 -8.12 0.60 -0.48
N CYS A 247 -9.33 1.12 -0.71
CA CYS A 247 -9.81 1.49 -2.04
C CYS A 247 -8.94 2.59 -2.68
N THR A 248 -8.64 3.66 -1.95
CA THR A 248 -8.01 4.88 -2.49
C THR A 248 -6.48 4.84 -2.54
N GLN A 249 -5.83 4.12 -1.62
CA GLN A 249 -4.38 4.11 -1.44
C GLN A 249 -3.73 2.83 -1.99
N CYS A 250 -4.41 1.70 -1.86
CA CYS A 250 -3.89 0.40 -2.31
C CYS A 250 -4.38 0.01 -3.71
N GLY A 251 -5.30 0.78 -4.30
CA GLY A 251 -5.80 0.55 -5.66
C GLY A 251 -6.82 -0.58 -5.77
N TYR A 252 -7.43 -1.01 -4.66
CA TYR A 252 -8.40 -2.11 -4.64
C TYR A 252 -9.83 -1.68 -4.99
N SER A 253 -9.97 -0.70 -5.90
CA SER A 253 -11.26 -0.09 -6.24
C SER A 253 -12.30 -1.11 -6.68
N ASP A 254 -11.92 -2.07 -7.50
CA ASP A 254 -12.87 -2.97 -8.16
C ASP A 254 -13.63 -3.86 -7.18
N ILE A 255 -12.98 -4.26 -6.09
CA ILE A 255 -13.58 -5.10 -5.04
C ILE A 255 -14.24 -4.24 -3.96
N LEU A 256 -13.64 -3.09 -3.62
CA LEU A 256 -14.05 -2.28 -2.48
C LEU A 256 -15.02 -1.13 -2.83
N HIS A 257 -15.38 -0.93 -4.10
CA HIS A 257 -16.24 0.17 -4.53
C HIS A 257 -17.62 0.23 -3.83
N LYS A 258 -18.14 -0.91 -3.36
CA LYS A 258 -19.39 -0.93 -2.58
C LYS A 258 -19.27 -0.17 -1.25
N TRP A 259 -18.08 -0.15 -0.65
CA TRP A 259 -17.81 0.57 0.59
C TRP A 259 -17.67 2.07 0.37
N GLU A 260 -17.09 2.48 -0.76
CA GLU A 260 -17.06 3.88 -1.19
C GLU A 260 -18.49 4.42 -1.36
N LYS A 261 -19.37 3.68 -2.05
CA LYS A 261 -20.79 4.04 -2.17
C LYS A 261 -21.50 4.16 -0.82
N LEU A 262 -21.22 3.24 0.11
CA LEU A 262 -21.79 3.28 1.44
C LEU A 262 -21.30 4.53 2.21
N TYR A 263 -20.01 4.84 2.11
CA TYR A 263 -19.42 6.03 2.72
C TYR A 263 -20.06 7.32 2.18
N ASP A 264 -20.19 7.45 0.86
CA ASP A 264 -20.83 8.60 0.22
C ASP A 264 -22.30 8.74 0.63
N ALA A 265 -23.04 7.63 0.72
CA ALA A 265 -24.42 7.63 1.19
C ALA A 265 -24.52 8.12 2.65
N ILE A 266 -23.59 7.72 3.51
CA ILE A 266 -23.52 8.18 4.90
C ILE A 266 -23.19 9.68 4.97
N ASP A 267 -22.27 10.17 4.13
CA ASP A 267 -21.89 11.59 4.10
C ASP A 267 -23.03 12.48 3.59
N MET A 268 -23.74 12.05 2.54
CA MET A 268 -24.96 12.72 2.07
C MET A 268 -26.05 12.74 3.15
N LEU A 269 -26.27 11.62 3.85
CA LEU A 269 -27.24 11.56 4.95
C LEU A 269 -26.89 12.52 6.10
N ARG A 270 -25.60 12.69 6.40
CA ARG A 270 -25.11 13.63 7.42
C ARG A 270 -25.26 15.09 7.00
N SER A 271 -25.08 15.40 5.73
CA SER A 271 -25.13 16.77 5.21
C SER A 271 -26.56 17.25 4.91
N GLU A 272 -27.40 16.40 4.31
CA GLU A 272 -28.76 16.74 3.89
C GLU A 272 -29.83 16.36 4.95
N GLY A 273 -29.46 15.54 5.93
CA GLY A 273 -30.33 15.10 7.02
C GLY A 273 -31.34 14.04 6.58
N GLN A 274 -32.38 13.83 7.40
CA GLN A 274 -33.39 12.77 7.21
C GLN A 274 -34.21 12.89 5.91
N ASN A 275 -34.10 14.00 5.18
CA ASN A 275 -34.77 14.20 3.90
C ASN A 275 -34.02 13.55 2.72
N TYR A 276 -32.82 13.02 2.97
CA TYR A 276 -32.07 12.25 1.99
C TYR A 276 -32.70 10.86 1.83
N ASP A 277 -33.50 10.73 0.78
CA ASP A 277 -34.26 9.53 0.40
C ASP A 277 -33.31 8.47 -0.19
N SER A 278 -32.35 7.98 0.60
CA SER A 278 -31.36 7.02 0.12
C SER A 278 -31.36 5.71 0.91
N HIS A 279 -31.03 4.66 0.16
CA HIS A 279 -30.66 3.32 0.61
C HIS A 279 -31.43 2.78 1.83
N ALA A 280 -32.51 2.06 1.55
CA ALA A 280 -33.04 1.00 2.40
C ALA A 280 -33.34 1.39 3.88
N GLY A 281 -33.79 2.62 4.14
CA GLY A 281 -34.20 3.03 5.48
C GLY A 281 -33.05 3.36 6.44
N MET A 282 -31.87 3.65 5.91
CA MET A 282 -30.72 4.13 6.69
C MET A 282 -31.01 5.49 7.30
N THR A 283 -30.74 5.65 8.60
CA THR A 283 -30.88 6.90 9.35
C THR A 283 -29.59 7.17 10.13
N LEU A 284 -29.38 8.39 10.59
CA LEU A 284 -28.19 8.72 11.41
C LEU A 284 -28.05 7.82 12.64
N ALA A 285 -29.16 7.33 13.20
CA ALA A 285 -29.15 6.43 14.36
C ALA A 285 -28.83 4.97 14.01
N THR A 286 -28.91 4.58 12.73
CA THR A 286 -28.76 3.19 12.28
C THR A 286 -27.55 2.98 11.38
N ILE A 287 -26.72 3.99 11.15
CA ILE A 287 -25.51 3.90 10.30
C ILE A 287 -24.65 2.69 10.69
N ASP A 288 -24.37 2.53 11.99
CA ASP A 288 -23.46 1.51 12.49
C ASP A 288 -24.03 0.11 12.25
N ASP A 289 -25.32 -0.06 12.47
CA ASP A 289 -26.03 -1.31 12.20
C ASP A 289 -26.00 -1.66 10.71
N HIS A 290 -26.15 -0.65 9.82
CA HIS A 290 -26.03 -0.86 8.38
C HIS A 290 -24.61 -1.25 7.94
N ILE A 291 -23.57 -0.62 8.49
CA ILE A 291 -22.17 -1.00 8.22
C ILE A 291 -21.93 -2.44 8.67
N LEU A 292 -22.36 -2.79 9.89
CA LEU A 292 -22.22 -4.15 10.42
C LEU A 292 -23.02 -5.18 9.63
N GLN A 293 -24.20 -4.82 9.11
CA GLN A 293 -24.98 -5.69 8.24
C GLN A 293 -24.25 -5.98 6.92
N GLN A 294 -23.66 -4.96 6.29
CA GLN A 294 -22.84 -5.14 5.09
C GLN A 294 -21.61 -6.00 5.39
N ALA A 295 -20.94 -5.77 6.52
CA ALA A 295 -19.79 -6.57 6.93
C ALA A 295 -20.14 -8.07 7.09
N ARG A 296 -21.32 -8.39 7.65
CA ARG A 296 -21.81 -9.77 7.74
C ARG A 296 -22.04 -10.37 6.36
N GLN A 297 -22.68 -9.61 5.47
CA GLN A 297 -22.96 -10.07 4.11
C GLN A 297 -21.68 -10.45 3.36
N VAL A 298 -20.61 -9.65 3.49
CA VAL A 298 -19.30 -9.97 2.88
C VAL A 298 -18.75 -11.29 3.40
N LEU A 299 -18.82 -11.53 4.70
CA LEU A 299 -18.32 -12.78 5.28
C LEU A 299 -19.19 -13.99 4.89
N ASP A 300 -20.50 -13.82 4.78
CA ASP A 300 -21.41 -14.88 4.36
C ASP A 300 -21.19 -15.26 2.88
N GLU A 301 -20.98 -14.28 2.00
CA GLU A 301 -20.66 -14.48 0.57
C GLU A 301 -19.31 -15.17 0.39
N SER A 302 -18.31 -14.84 1.20
CA SER A 302 -16.98 -15.47 1.14
C SER A 302 -16.95 -16.95 1.53
N GLN A 303 -18.00 -17.44 2.20
CA GLN A 303 -18.13 -18.84 2.63
C GLN A 303 -18.88 -19.72 1.61
N GLN A 304 -19.40 -19.13 0.54
CA GLN A 304 -20.08 -19.88 -0.51
C GLN A 304 -19.04 -20.41 -1.52
N PRO A 305 -19.02 -21.74 -1.77
CA PRO A 305 -18.01 -22.40 -2.61
C PRO A 305 -18.17 -22.14 -4.11
#